data_AF-A0A3D1QU60-F1
#
_entry.id   AF-A0A3D1QU60-F1
#
_cell.length_a   1.000
_cell.length_b   1.000
_cell.length_c   1.000
_cell.angle_alpha   90.00
_cell.angle_beta   90.00
_cell.angle_gamma   90.00
#
_symmetry.space_group_name_H-M   'P 1'
#
loop_
_entity.id
_entity.type
_entity.pdbx_description
1 polymer ?
#
loop_
_entity_poly.entity_id
_entity_poly.type
_entity_poly.pdbx_seq_one_letter_code
_entity_poly.pdbx_strand_id
1 'polypeptide(L)'
;MRDRYRATLLGCAIGDALGFPFEGAPPEAIARIPQLAEDFVARPRGRFQKGRWTDDTQMTLAVAEAIILAAGRVDGRAIAHRLAAL
;
A
#
# COMPACT_ATOMS: atom_id res chain seq x y z
N MET A 1 -1.01 -8.52 -20.89
CA MET A 1 0.06 -8.35 -19.88
C MET A 1 -0.07 -7.04 -19.11
N ARG A 2 -0.30 -5.90 -19.79
CA ARG A 2 -0.50 -4.58 -19.16
C ARG A 2 -1.58 -4.56 -18.05
N ASP A 3 -2.69 -5.26 -18.28
CA ASP A 3 -3.78 -5.30 -17.29
C ASP A 3 -3.39 -6.04 -16.03
N ARG A 4 -2.53 -7.06 -16.12
CA ARG A 4 -2.00 -7.76 -14.94
C ARG A 4 -1.12 -6.83 -14.10
N TYR A 5 -0.21 -6.08 -14.72
CA TYR A 5 0.61 -5.10 -14.00
C TYR A 5 -0.23 -4.01 -13.31
N ARG A 6 -1.25 -3.49 -14.01
CA ARG A 6 -2.19 -2.51 -13.43
C ARG A 6 -2.96 -3.11 -12.26
N ALA A 7 -3.53 -4.30 -12.44
CA ALA A 7 -4.27 -4.98 -11.39
C ALA A 7 -3.39 -5.29 -10.18
N THR A 8 -2.11 -5.65 -10.37
CA THR A 8 -1.16 -5.85 -9.27
C THR A 8 -0.91 -4.56 -8.50
N LEU A 9 -0.53 -3.46 -9.15
CA LEU A 9 -0.22 -2.21 -8.45
C LEU A 9 -1.45 -1.59 -7.77
N LEU A 10 -2.59 -1.58 -8.46
CA LEU A 10 -3.86 -1.10 -7.90
C LEU A 10 -4.34 -2.02 -6.77
N GLY A 11 -4.24 -3.34 -6.95
CA GLY A 11 -4.61 -4.33 -5.94
C GLY A 11 -3.76 -4.21 -4.67
N CYS A 12 -2.46 -3.95 -4.80
CA CYS A 12 -1.60 -3.65 -3.65
C CYS A 12 -2.06 -2.40 -2.90
N ALA A 13 -2.32 -1.29 -3.61
CA ALA A 13 -2.77 -0.05 -2.98
C ALA A 13 -4.17 -0.17 -2.33
N ILE A 14 -5.08 -0.91 -2.97
CA ILE A 14 -6.42 -1.20 -2.43
C ILE A 14 -6.29 -2.11 -1.19
N GLY A 15 -5.46 -3.14 -1.25
CA GLY A 15 -5.21 -4.06 -0.13
C GLY A 15 -4.59 -3.37 1.08
N ASP A 16 -3.63 -2.48 0.85
CA ASP A 16 -3.03 -1.61 1.87
C ASP A 16 -4.11 -0.73 2.54
N ALA A 17 -4.87 0.02 1.75
CA ALA A 17 -5.94 0.87 2.27
C ALA A 17 -7.06 0.10 3.00
N LEU A 18 -7.38 -1.13 2.55
CA LEU A 18 -8.31 -2.02 3.23
C LEU A 18 -7.73 -2.59 4.52
N GLY A 19 -6.44 -2.92 4.54
CA GLY A 19 -5.76 -3.60 5.64
C GLY A 19 -5.37 -2.68 6.80
N PHE A 20 -4.99 -1.43 6.51
CA PHE A 20 -4.50 -0.48 7.51
C PHE A 20 -5.39 -0.33 8.77
N PRO A 21 -6.72 -0.22 8.67
CA PRO A 21 -7.57 -0.13 9.86
C PRO A 21 -7.45 -1.32 10.82
N PHE A 22 -6.98 -2.48 10.32
CA PHE A 22 -6.86 -3.73 11.05
C PHE A 22 -5.42 -4.04 11.50
N GLU A 23 -4.46 -3.16 11.19
CA GLU A 23 -3.07 -3.36 11.56
C GLU A 23 -2.91 -3.50 13.09
N GLY A 24 -2.32 -4.61 13.52
CA GLY A 24 -2.13 -4.97 14.93
C GLY A 24 -3.37 -5.48 15.65
N ALA A 25 -4.52 -5.62 14.97
CA ALA A 25 -5.71 -6.22 15.54
C ALA A 25 -5.59 -7.76 15.58
N PRO A 26 -6.10 -8.42 16.63
CA PRO A 26 -6.17 -9.87 16.65
C PRO A 26 -7.23 -10.37 15.65
N PRO A 27 -7.05 -11.55 15.04
CA PRO A 27 -7.96 -12.07 13.99
C PRO A 27 -9.44 -12.09 14.40
N GLU A 28 -9.74 -12.35 15.68
CA GLU A 28 -11.11 -12.40 16.19
C GLU A 28 -11.78 -11.03 16.21
N ALA A 29 -11.00 -9.95 16.31
CA ALA A 29 -11.52 -8.59 16.21
C ALA A 29 -11.88 -8.22 14.77
N ILE A 30 -11.08 -8.68 13.80
CA ILE A 30 -11.30 -8.43 12.37
C ILE A 30 -12.60 -9.09 11.90
N ALA A 31 -12.87 -10.33 12.34
CA ALA A 31 -14.08 -11.08 11.98
C ALA A 31 -15.39 -10.44 12.47
N ARG A 32 -15.34 -9.50 13.44
CA ARG A 32 -16.51 -8.82 13.99
C ARG A 32 -16.85 -7.49 13.30
N ILE A 33 -16.10 -7.13 12.25
CA ILE A 33 -16.25 -5.85 11.57
C ILE A 33 -17.33 -5.98 10.48
N PRO A 34 -18.49 -5.32 10.62
CA PRO A 34 -19.66 -5.59 9.78
C PRO A 34 -19.44 -5.29 8.30
N GLN A 35 -18.59 -4.31 7.96
CA GLN A 35 -18.32 -3.87 6.58
C GLN A 35 -16.99 -4.37 6.02
N LEU A 36 -16.38 -5.38 6.64
CA LEU A 36 -15.09 -5.91 6.18
C LEU A 36 -15.20 -6.35 4.71
N ALA A 37 -14.37 -5.76 3.85
CA ALA A 37 -14.31 -6.00 2.39
C ALA A 37 -15.54 -5.54 1.58
N GLU A 38 -16.58 -4.97 2.19
CA GLU A 38 -17.67 -4.31 1.47
C GLU A 38 -17.34 -2.83 1.17
N ASP A 39 -16.57 -2.18 2.04
CA ASP A 39 -16.10 -0.80 1.88
C ASP A 39 -14.80 -0.59 2.68
N PHE A 40 -14.11 0.52 2.44
CA PHE A 40 -13.01 0.97 3.29
C PHE A 40 -13.52 1.39 4.67
N VAL A 41 -12.72 1.11 5.69
CA VAL A 41 -13.02 1.48 7.07
C VAL A 41 -12.06 2.59 7.52
N ALA A 42 -12.55 3.54 8.31
CA ALA A 42 -11.69 4.54 8.94
C ALA A 42 -11.07 3.96 10.22
N ARG A 43 -9.80 4.23 10.48
CA ARG A 43 -9.17 3.91 11.77
C ARG A 43 -9.38 5.09 12.73
N PRO A 44 -10.09 4.95 13.87
CA PRO A 44 -10.48 6.08 14.74
C PRO A 44 -9.33 6.94 15.25
N ARG A 45 -8.11 6.40 15.29
CA ARG A 45 -6.87 7.11 15.66
C ARG A 45 -5.76 6.93 14.61
N GLY A 46 -6.14 6.65 13.36
CA GLY A 46 -5.21 6.52 12.24
C GLY A 46 -4.84 7.87 11.65
N ARG A 47 -3.62 7.96 11.11
CA ARG A 47 -3.12 9.13 10.38
C ARG A 47 -3.68 9.26 8.95
N PHE A 48 -4.28 8.19 8.43
CA PHE A 48 -4.79 8.12 7.07
C PHE A 48 -6.31 8.18 7.02
N GLN A 49 -6.83 8.91 6.04
CA GLN A 49 -8.26 8.97 5.75
C GLN A 49 -8.77 7.62 5.24
N LYS A 50 -10.08 7.39 5.34
CA LYS A 50 -10.73 6.22 4.75
C LYS A 50 -10.35 6.07 3.27
N GLY A 51 -9.91 4.89 2.87
CA GLY A 51 -9.51 4.57 1.49
C GLY A 51 -8.14 5.11 1.08
N ARG A 52 -7.42 5.79 1.98
CA ARG A 52 -6.06 6.23 1.73
C ARG A 52 -5.08 5.12 2.08
N TRP A 53 -4.21 4.81 1.13
CA TRP A 53 -3.09 3.90 1.31
C TRP A 53 -2.01 4.48 2.25
N THR A 54 -1.11 3.62 2.71
CA THR A 54 -0.11 3.90 3.75
C THR A 54 1.32 3.85 3.21
N ASP A 55 2.31 3.70 4.09
CA ASP A 55 3.71 3.57 3.74
C ASP A 55 4.01 2.36 2.85
N ASP A 56 3.25 1.26 2.93
CA ASP A 56 3.39 0.13 2.00
C ASP A 56 3.26 0.57 0.53
N THR A 57 2.23 1.36 0.20
CA THR A 57 2.06 1.90 -1.15
C THR A 57 3.07 2.99 -1.47
N GLN A 58 3.40 3.87 -0.52
CA GLN A 58 4.41 4.92 -0.72
C GLN A 58 5.77 4.32 -1.10
N MET A 59 6.20 3.31 -0.36
CA MET A 59 7.45 2.59 -0.61
C MET A 59 7.40 1.83 -1.93
N THR A 60 6.27 1.20 -2.25
CA THR A 60 6.09 0.51 -3.54
C THR A 60 6.24 1.48 -4.72
N LEU A 61 5.63 2.67 -4.65
CA LEU A 61 5.75 3.69 -5.67
C LEU A 61 7.18 4.24 -5.77
N ALA A 62 7.84 4.50 -4.63
CA ALA A 62 9.24 4.92 -4.60
C ALA A 62 10.17 3.90 -5.27
N VAL A 63 9.99 2.60 -5.01
CA VAL A 63 10.75 1.53 -5.67
C VAL A 63 10.50 1.54 -7.18
N ALA A 64 9.23 1.60 -7.60
CA ALA A 64 8.86 1.61 -9.01
C ALA A 64 9.47 2.82 -9.75
N GLU A 65 9.39 4.01 -9.17
CA GLU A 65 9.99 5.22 -9.72
C GLU A 65 11.52 5.12 -9.83
N ALA A 66 12.19 4.59 -8.81
CA ALA A 66 13.64 4.39 -8.86
C ALA A 66 14.06 3.46 -10.01
N ILE A 67 13.31 2.37 -10.23
CA ILE A 67 13.56 1.42 -11.33
C ILE A 67 13.33 2.10 -12.68
N ILE A 68 12.26 2.89 -12.82
CA ILE A 68 11.96 3.63 -14.06
C ILE A 68 13.10 4.61 -14.37
N LEU A 69 13.55 5.38 -13.38
CA LEU A 69 14.66 6.33 -13.53
C LEU A 69 16.00 5.65 -13.83
N ALA A 70 16.17 4.40 -13.36
CA ALA A 70 17.34 3.57 -13.65
C ALA A 70 17.25 2.78 -14.97
N ALA A 71 16.34 3.16 -15.88
CA ALA A 71 16.09 2.50 -17.16
C ALA A 71 15.75 1.01 -17.03
N GLY A 72 14.94 0.67 -16.02
CA GLY A 72 14.45 -0.68 -15.76
C GLY A 72 15.38 -1.55 -14.90
N ARG A 73 16.52 -1.02 -14.45
CA ARG A 73 17.44 -1.76 -13.56
C ARG A 73 16.96 -1.69 -12.11
N VAL A 74 17.04 -2.83 -11.41
CA VAL A 74 16.85 -2.89 -9.96
C VAL A 74 18.19 -2.55 -9.31
N ASP A 75 18.33 -1.30 -8.88
CA ASP A 75 19.53 -0.78 -8.22
C ASP A 75 19.20 -0.40 -6.77
N GLY A 76 19.80 -1.12 -5.83
CA GLY A 76 19.51 -0.94 -4.40
C GLY A 76 19.86 0.46 -3.88
N ARG A 77 20.88 1.13 -4.43
CA ARG A 77 21.26 2.49 -4.01
C ARG A 77 20.25 3.52 -4.51
N ALA A 78 19.85 3.41 -5.77
CA ALA A 78 18.81 4.28 -6.33
C ALA A 78 17.48 4.12 -5.58
N ILE A 79 17.09 2.89 -5.26
CA ILE A 79 15.91 2.59 -4.45
C ILE A 79 16.03 3.22 -3.06
N ALA A 80 17.16 3.01 -2.37
CA ALA A 80 17.39 3.56 -1.03
C ALA A 80 17.31 5.10 -1.03
N HIS A 81 17.91 5.77 -2.02
CA HIS A 81 17.81 7.22 -2.17
C HIS A 81 16.38 7.69 -2.38
N ARG A 82 15.58 6.97 -3.18
CA ARG A 82 14.19 7.36 -3.45
C ARG A 82 13.29 7.16 -2.23
N LEU A 83 13.52 6.10 -1.46
CA LEU A 83 12.84 5.82 -0.19
C LEU A 83 13.17 6.87 0.88
N ALA A 84 14.42 7.33 0.95
CA ALA A 84 14.84 8.37 1.90
C ALA A 84 14.20 9.76 1.64
N ALA A 85 13.53 9.93 0.50
CA ALA A 85 12.86 11.15 0.10
C ALA A 85 11.32 11.09 0.24
N LEU A 86 10.79 10.07 0.94
CA LEU A 86 9.36 9.93 1.26
C LEU A 86 8.91 10.83 2.42
#